data_AF-A0A2E8BD01-F1
#
_entry.id   AF-A0A2E8BD01-F1
#
_cell.length_a   1.000
_cell.length_b   1.000
_cell.length_c   1.000
_cell.angle_alpha   90.00
_cell.angle_beta   90.00
_cell.angle_gamma   90.00
#
_symmetry.space_group_name_H-M   'P 1'
#
loop_
_entity.id
_entity.type
_entity.pdbx_description
1 polymer ?
#
loop_
_entity_poly.entity_id
_entity_poly.type
_entity_poly.pdbx_seq_one_letter_code
_entity_poly.pdbx_strand_id
1 'polypeptide(L)'
;MGKGIVLGRFQPFHNGHAYLVETALDLFDNVTIAIGSAQYEWTVDNPFSVQERTDMINSWCTSNGHQERIEIVGIEDLNDPPNWVEYATNHHGEGTLVTSDLETKQLYEAKKFPVTWVDLHEREQFEGWRVRQTCMMLSTVYDDDATRMVLAPTLPQAIIEWLVEADGLYRFSQINSSPHAG
;
A
#
# COMPACT_ATOMS: atom_id res chain seq x y z
N MET A 1 -16.81 18.79 2.16
CA MET A 1 -16.10 18.13 3.27
C MET A 1 -14.60 18.23 3.01
N GLY A 2 -13.74 17.79 3.93
CA GLY A 2 -12.28 17.85 3.78
C GLY A 2 -11.74 16.77 2.83
N LYS A 3 -10.41 16.71 2.71
CA LYS A 3 -9.68 15.66 1.99
C LYS A 3 -9.03 14.69 2.98
N GLY A 4 -9.19 13.39 2.75
CA GLY A 4 -8.49 12.33 3.49
C GLY A 4 -7.16 12.00 2.83
N ILE A 5 -6.13 11.67 3.62
CA ILE A 5 -4.83 11.22 3.13
C ILE A 5 -4.53 9.86 3.73
N VAL A 6 -4.34 8.85 2.89
CA VAL A 6 -3.90 7.51 3.31
C VAL A 6 -2.49 7.30 2.81
N LEU A 7 -1.56 7.10 3.73
CA LEU A 7 -0.14 6.93 3.42
C LEU A 7 0.30 5.50 3.73
N GLY A 8 1.03 4.89 2.81
CA GLY A 8 1.64 3.58 3.02
C GLY A 8 2.60 3.20 1.91
N ARG A 9 3.36 2.12 2.12
CA ARG A 9 4.24 1.58 1.05
C ARG A 9 3.46 0.77 0.02
N PHE A 10 2.36 0.14 0.43
CA PHE A 10 1.50 -0.71 -0.43
C PHE A 10 2.27 -1.82 -1.17
N GLN A 11 3.04 -2.62 -0.44
CA GLN A 11 3.92 -3.68 -0.97
C GLN A 11 3.44 -5.10 -0.60
N PRO A 12 2.38 -5.65 -1.23
CA PRO A 12 1.42 -5.02 -2.15
C PRO A 12 0.28 -4.30 -1.40
N PHE A 13 -0.68 -3.71 -2.13
CA PHE A 13 -1.95 -3.26 -1.58
C PHE A 13 -2.77 -4.47 -1.10
N HIS A 14 -3.37 -4.42 0.10
CA HIS A 14 -4.00 -5.58 0.76
C HIS A 14 -5.28 -5.17 1.51
N ASN A 15 -6.03 -6.13 2.06
CA ASN A 15 -7.34 -5.88 2.67
C ASN A 15 -7.31 -4.85 3.81
N GLY A 16 -6.25 -4.84 4.63
CA GLY A 16 -6.05 -3.78 5.63
C GLY A 16 -5.93 -2.36 5.02
N HIS A 17 -5.27 -2.21 3.87
CA HIS A 17 -5.19 -0.93 3.16
C HIS A 17 -6.54 -0.55 2.54
N ALA A 18 -7.25 -1.52 1.93
CA ALA A 18 -8.58 -1.30 1.38
C ALA A 18 -9.53 -0.76 2.47
N TYR A 19 -9.57 -1.41 3.64
CA TYR A 19 -10.37 -0.95 4.77
C TYR A 19 -10.03 0.48 5.22
N LEU A 20 -8.73 0.81 5.27
CA LEU A 20 -8.29 2.16 5.65
C LEU A 20 -8.74 3.22 4.63
N VAL A 21 -8.65 2.91 3.33
CA VAL A 21 -9.09 3.79 2.24
C VAL A 21 -10.61 3.96 2.23
N GLU A 22 -11.38 2.87 2.38
CA GLU A 22 -12.84 2.93 2.48
C GLU A 22 -13.29 3.77 3.67
N THR A 23 -12.65 3.59 4.84
CA THR A 23 -12.93 4.42 6.02
C THR A 23 -12.65 5.90 5.75
N ALA A 24 -11.60 6.22 4.98
CA ALA A 24 -11.33 7.60 4.57
C ALA A 24 -12.41 8.13 3.60
N LEU A 25 -12.87 7.31 2.64
CA LEU A 25 -13.93 7.68 1.70
C LEU A 25 -15.30 7.89 2.38
N ASP A 26 -15.55 7.25 3.52
CA ASP A 26 -16.76 7.50 4.33
C ASP A 26 -16.72 8.85 5.04
N LEU A 27 -15.52 9.35 5.37
CA LEU A 27 -15.31 10.57 6.14
C LEU A 27 -15.05 11.81 5.27
N PHE A 28 -14.54 11.62 4.05
CA PHE A 28 -14.04 12.70 3.19
C PHE A 28 -14.55 12.58 1.75
N ASP A 29 -14.81 13.71 1.09
CA ASP A 29 -15.31 13.72 -0.30
C ASP A 29 -14.28 13.12 -1.27
N ASN A 30 -13.00 13.45 -1.05
CA ASN A 30 -11.86 13.00 -1.83
C ASN A 30 -10.77 12.42 -0.93
N VAL A 31 -10.02 11.45 -1.45
CA VAL A 31 -8.90 10.80 -0.77
C VAL A 31 -7.66 10.84 -1.65
N THR A 32 -6.53 11.26 -1.08
CA THR A 32 -5.21 11.06 -1.69
C THR A 32 -4.57 9.81 -1.10
N ILE A 33 -4.25 8.83 -1.93
CA ILE A 33 -3.42 7.68 -1.56
C ILE A 33 -1.96 8.02 -1.88
N ALA A 34 -1.16 8.16 -0.83
CA ALA A 34 0.25 8.52 -0.91
C ALA A 34 1.13 7.26 -0.78
N ILE A 35 1.74 6.86 -1.90
CA ILE A 35 2.65 5.71 -1.99
C ILE A 35 4.04 6.15 -1.51
N GLY A 36 4.37 5.84 -0.26
CA GLY A 36 5.71 6.07 0.31
C GLY A 36 6.75 5.09 -0.22
N SER A 37 8.04 5.37 0.04
CA SER A 37 9.15 4.57 -0.50
C SER A 37 9.05 4.37 -2.01
N ALA A 38 8.67 5.42 -2.75
CA ALA A 38 8.39 5.35 -4.18
C ALA A 38 9.60 4.90 -5.03
N GLN A 39 10.81 5.23 -4.60
CA GLN A 39 12.07 4.92 -5.25
C GLN A 39 12.56 3.48 -5.06
N TYR A 40 11.94 2.70 -4.15
CA TYR A 40 12.36 1.33 -3.88
C TYR A 40 11.51 0.31 -4.63
N GLU A 41 12.19 -0.62 -5.29
CA GLU A 41 11.63 -1.74 -6.04
C GLU A 41 12.62 -2.92 -6.06
N TRP A 42 12.17 -4.11 -6.47
CA TRP A 42 13.02 -5.31 -6.60
C TRP A 42 13.81 -5.72 -5.35
N THR A 43 13.25 -5.50 -4.16
CA THR A 43 13.80 -5.98 -2.87
C THR A 43 12.78 -6.82 -2.11
N VAL A 44 13.23 -7.58 -1.10
CA VAL A 44 12.34 -8.39 -0.23
C VAL A 44 11.26 -7.53 0.43
N ASP A 45 11.61 -6.30 0.82
CA ASP A 45 10.68 -5.39 1.48
C ASP A 45 9.89 -4.50 0.53
N ASN A 46 10.46 -4.19 -0.64
CA ASN A 46 9.83 -3.40 -1.69
C ASN A 46 9.91 -4.14 -3.02
N PRO A 47 9.10 -5.19 -3.24
CA PRO A 47 9.16 -5.99 -4.46
C PRO A 47 8.55 -5.28 -5.68
N PHE A 48 7.60 -4.36 -5.48
CA PHE A 48 6.88 -3.67 -6.55
C PHE A 48 7.35 -2.22 -6.72
N SER A 49 7.45 -1.76 -7.96
CA SER A 49 7.72 -0.36 -8.29
C SER A 49 6.56 0.56 -7.91
N VAL A 50 6.78 1.87 -7.88
CA VAL A 50 5.68 2.83 -7.68
C VAL A 50 4.62 2.73 -8.77
N GLN A 51 5.01 2.43 -10.01
CA GLN A 51 4.06 2.27 -11.12
C GLN A 51 3.19 1.04 -10.91
N GLU A 52 3.78 -0.10 -10.56
CA GLU A 52 3.03 -1.34 -10.32
C GLU A 52 2.08 -1.21 -9.13
N ARG A 53 2.52 -0.54 -8.06
CA ARG A 53 1.65 -0.22 -6.93
C ARG A 53 0.50 0.71 -7.33
N THR A 54 0.77 1.69 -8.19
CA THR A 54 -0.26 2.58 -8.75
C THR A 54 -1.26 1.79 -9.60
N ASP A 55 -0.80 0.87 -10.45
CA ASP A 55 -1.65 0.05 -11.31
C ASP A 55 -2.53 -0.91 -10.50
N MET A 56 -1.96 -1.54 -9.46
CA MET A 56 -2.69 -2.33 -8.47
C MET A 56 -3.82 -1.51 -7.82
N ILE A 57 -3.49 -0.33 -7.29
CA ILE A 57 -4.46 0.53 -6.59
C ILE A 57 -5.52 1.04 -7.56
N ASN A 58 -5.15 1.43 -8.79
CA ASN A 58 -6.10 1.83 -9.83
C ASN A 58 -7.06 0.70 -10.21
N SER A 59 -6.57 -0.54 -10.29
CA SER A 59 -7.41 -1.72 -10.55
C SER A 59 -8.45 -1.91 -9.43
N TRP A 60 -8.02 -1.76 -8.17
CA TRP A 60 -8.92 -1.78 -7.02
C TRP A 60 -9.93 -0.62 -7.05
N CYS A 61 -9.48 0.62 -7.28
CA CYS A 61 -10.35 1.80 -7.38
C CYS A 61 -11.40 1.63 -8.49
N THR A 62 -10.99 1.08 -9.63
CA THR A 62 -11.88 0.80 -10.76
C THR A 62 -12.94 -0.22 -10.40
N SER A 63 -12.53 -1.34 -9.80
CA SER A 63 -13.45 -2.42 -9.42
C SER A 63 -14.48 -2.01 -8.38
N ASN A 64 -14.18 -1.00 -7.55
CA ASN A 64 -15.06 -0.52 -6.49
C ASN A 64 -15.75 0.83 -6.80
N GLY A 65 -15.51 1.43 -7.97
CA GLY A 65 -16.17 2.68 -8.39
C GLY A 65 -15.62 3.95 -7.74
N HIS A 66 -14.37 3.95 -7.29
CA HIS A 66 -13.75 5.07 -6.54
C HIS A 66 -12.91 6.03 -7.39
N GLN A 67 -12.82 5.81 -8.70
CA GLN A 67 -11.87 6.49 -9.59
C GLN A 67 -11.99 8.03 -9.59
N GLU A 68 -13.20 8.57 -9.40
CA GLU A 68 -13.44 10.02 -9.41
C GLU A 68 -13.09 10.69 -8.08
N ARG A 69 -12.88 9.90 -7.01
CA ARG A 69 -12.67 10.39 -5.64
C ARG A 69 -11.26 10.16 -5.12
N ILE A 70 -10.45 9.37 -5.83
CA ILE A 70 -9.10 8.99 -5.41
C ILE A 70 -8.06 9.62 -6.33
N GLU A 71 -7.09 10.30 -5.71
CA GLU A 71 -5.83 10.70 -6.32
C GLU A 71 -4.70 9.81 -5.79
N ILE A 72 -3.77 9.40 -6.64
CA ILE A 72 -2.62 8.58 -6.24
C ILE A 72 -1.34 9.39 -6.50
N VAL A 73 -0.48 9.49 -5.50
CA VAL A 73 0.82 10.16 -5.60
C VAL A 73 1.95 9.28 -5.07
N GLY A 74 3.14 9.39 -5.65
CA GLY A 74 4.36 8.76 -5.15
C GLY A 74 5.18 9.73 -4.30
N ILE A 75 5.75 9.25 -3.20
CA ILE A 75 6.61 10.01 -2.29
C ILE A 75 7.89 9.21 -2.07
N GLU A 76 9.03 9.78 -2.44
CA GLU A 76 10.34 9.18 -2.16
C GLU A 76 10.71 9.36 -0.69
N ASP A 77 11.54 8.46 -0.14
CA ASP A 77 11.98 8.64 1.23
C ASP A 77 13.02 9.77 1.32
N LEU A 78 12.81 10.68 2.27
CA LEU A 78 13.74 11.75 2.58
C LEU A 78 14.65 11.31 3.73
N ASN A 79 15.97 11.36 3.54
CA ASN A 79 16.96 11.14 4.62
C ASN A 79 17.07 12.34 5.58
N ASP A 80 15.94 12.96 5.92
CA ASP A 80 15.84 14.11 6.83
C ASP A 80 14.52 14.01 7.63
N PRO A 81 14.47 13.17 8.68
CA PRO A 81 13.25 12.91 9.44
C PRO A 81 12.53 14.16 9.98
N PRO A 82 13.23 15.20 10.47
CA PRO A 82 12.59 16.46 10.88
C PRO A 82 11.74 17.12 9.81
N ASN A 83 12.09 17.00 8.53
CA ASN A 83 11.43 17.69 7.42
C ASN A 83 10.55 16.77 6.57
N TRP A 84 10.47 15.49 6.92
CA TRP A 84 9.75 14.49 6.13
C TRP A 84 8.24 14.79 5.99
N VAL A 85 7.55 15.26 7.04
CA VAL A 85 6.11 15.58 6.96
C VAL A 85 5.85 16.77 6.02
N GLU A 86 6.69 17.79 6.06
CA GLU A 86 6.57 18.95 5.17
C GLU A 86 6.82 18.53 3.72
N TYR A 87 7.86 17.73 3.49
CA TYR A 87 8.14 17.14 2.19
C TYR A 87 6.96 16.28 1.68
N ALA A 88 6.42 15.39 2.52
CA ALA A 88 5.27 14.55 2.17
C ALA A 88 4.02 15.40 1.87
N THR A 89 3.80 16.47 2.64
CA THR A 89 2.68 17.41 2.43
C THR A 89 2.76 18.11 1.08
N ASN A 90 3.96 18.42 0.57
CA ASN A 90 4.13 18.97 -0.77
C ASN A 90 3.71 18.00 -1.90
N HIS A 91 3.55 16.70 -1.60
CA HIS A 91 3.13 15.68 -2.56
C HIS A 91 1.65 15.32 -2.37
N HIS A 92 1.26 14.89 -1.16
CA HIS A 92 -0.11 14.48 -0.88
C HIS A 92 -1.06 15.64 -0.61
N GLY A 93 -0.55 16.87 -0.49
CA GLY A 93 -1.32 18.09 -0.23
C GLY A 93 -1.88 18.20 1.20
N GLU A 94 -2.61 19.29 1.45
CA GLU A 94 -3.28 19.57 2.72
C GLU A 94 -4.50 18.66 2.93
N GLY A 95 -4.77 18.26 4.18
CA GLY A 95 -5.92 17.42 4.50
C GLY A 95 -5.88 16.85 5.92
N THR A 96 -6.52 15.70 6.10
CA THR A 96 -6.45 14.91 7.34
C THR A 96 -5.83 13.56 7.03
N LEU A 97 -4.74 13.24 7.73
CA LEU A 97 -4.12 11.93 7.66
C LEU A 97 -5.05 10.89 8.30
N VAL A 98 -5.38 9.84 7.57
CA VAL A 98 -6.13 8.69 8.08
C VAL A 98 -5.15 7.53 8.18
N THR A 99 -4.85 7.09 9.40
CA THR A 99 -3.82 6.06 9.64
C THR A 99 -4.17 5.14 10.79
N SER A 100 -3.64 3.93 10.70
CA SER A 100 -3.64 2.91 11.76
C SER A 100 -2.24 2.60 12.27
N ASP A 101 -1.22 3.29 11.75
CA ASP A 101 0.17 3.14 12.13
C ASP A 101 0.56 4.19 13.19
N LEU A 102 1.04 3.72 14.33
CA LEU A 102 1.27 4.58 15.50
C LEU A 102 2.45 5.53 15.29
N GLU A 103 3.51 5.06 14.63
CA GLU A 103 4.70 5.87 14.36
C GLU A 103 4.37 7.00 13.39
N THR A 104 3.66 6.67 12.31
CA THR A 104 3.14 7.64 11.33
C THR A 104 2.21 8.66 12.00
N LYS A 105 1.28 8.21 12.86
CA LYS A 105 0.42 9.11 13.64
C LYS A 105 1.25 10.10 14.46
N GLN A 106 2.19 9.59 15.26
CA GLN A 106 3.00 10.42 16.15
C GLN A 106 3.86 11.43 15.36
N LEU A 107 4.40 11.01 14.21
CA LEU A 107 5.19 11.85 13.33
C LEU A 107 4.39 13.05 12.79
N TYR A 108 3.16 12.82 12.32
CA TYR A 108 2.29 13.89 11.81
C TYR A 108 1.71 14.77 12.94
N GLU A 109 1.30 14.19 14.06
CA GLU A 109 0.81 14.94 15.23
C GLU A 109 1.89 15.87 15.80
N ALA A 110 3.16 15.45 15.80
CA ALA A 110 4.29 16.29 16.23
C ALA A 110 4.44 17.57 15.37
N LYS A 111 3.94 17.56 14.13
CA LYS A 111 3.89 18.70 13.22
C LYS A 111 2.53 19.43 13.22
N LYS A 112 1.63 19.05 14.13
CA LYS A 112 0.26 19.57 14.25
C LYS A 112 -0.59 19.36 12.99
N PHE A 113 -0.22 18.37 12.17
CA PHE A 113 -1.04 17.98 11.02
C PHE A 113 -2.30 17.26 11.53
N PRO A 114 -3.49 17.48 10.95
CA PRO A 114 -4.70 16.80 11.38
C PRO A 114 -4.61 15.29 11.17
N VAL A 115 -4.90 14.49 12.19
CA VAL A 115 -4.86 13.02 12.12
C VAL A 115 -6.17 12.41 12.61
N THR A 116 -6.66 11.42 11.88
CA THR A 116 -7.73 10.50 12.26
C THR A 116 -7.15 9.10 12.42
N TRP A 117 -7.30 8.55 13.61
CA TRP A 117 -6.88 7.17 13.90
C TRP A 117 -7.95 6.17 13.46
N VAL A 118 -7.53 5.08 12.85
CA VAL A 118 -8.39 3.96 12.48
C VAL A 118 -7.87 2.68 13.14
N ASP A 119 -8.75 2.00 13.87
CA ASP A 119 -8.46 0.67 14.39
C ASP A 119 -8.65 -0.36 13.27
N LEU A 120 -7.55 -1.00 12.89
CA LEU A 120 -7.60 -2.16 11.99
C LEU A 120 -8.10 -3.39 12.75
N HIS A 121 -9.15 -4.00 12.22
CA HIS A 121 -9.50 -5.38 12.54
C HIS A 121 -8.46 -6.33 11.92
N GLU A 122 -8.11 -7.42 12.62
CA GLU A 122 -7.20 -8.47 12.12
C GLU A 122 -5.81 -7.98 11.71
N ARG A 123 -5.22 -7.05 12.48
CA ARG A 123 -3.85 -6.53 12.23
C ARG A 123 -2.83 -7.63 11.93
N GLU A 124 -2.88 -8.74 12.66
CA GLU A 124 -1.96 -9.87 12.48
C GLU A 124 -2.10 -10.60 11.14
N GLN A 125 -3.21 -10.44 10.42
CA GLN A 125 -3.43 -11.06 9.12
C GLN A 125 -3.08 -10.11 7.97
N PHE A 126 -3.24 -8.80 8.17
CA PHE A 126 -3.05 -7.78 7.15
C PHE A 126 -1.74 -6.99 7.30
N GLU A 127 -0.67 -7.69 7.66
CA GLU A 127 0.67 -7.11 7.67
C GLU A 127 1.36 -7.36 6.32
N GLY A 128 1.86 -6.30 5.68
CA GLY A 128 2.52 -6.41 4.38
C GLY A 128 3.62 -7.46 4.34
N TRP A 129 4.39 -7.67 5.43
CA TRP A 129 5.42 -8.71 5.46
C TRP A 129 4.85 -10.13 5.34
N ARG A 130 3.69 -10.42 5.96
CA ARG A 130 3.01 -11.74 5.87
C ARG A 130 2.46 -11.99 4.48
N VAL A 131 1.88 -10.95 3.89
CA VAL A 131 1.40 -10.99 2.50
C VAL A 131 2.59 -11.30 1.58
N ARG A 132 3.72 -10.59 1.71
CA ARG A 132 4.92 -10.86 0.93
C ARG A 132 5.46 -12.28 1.12
N GLN A 133 5.49 -12.81 2.35
CA GLN A 133 5.90 -14.20 2.59
C GLN A 133 4.98 -15.20 1.87
N THR A 134 3.67 -14.96 1.87
CA THR A 134 2.71 -15.80 1.16
C THR A 134 2.93 -15.74 -0.36
N CYS A 135 3.05 -14.52 -0.92
CA CYS A 135 3.39 -14.32 -2.34
C CYS A 135 4.71 -15.02 -2.71
N MET A 136 5.70 -14.95 -1.82
CA MET A 136 7.00 -15.56 -2.02
C MET A 136 6.93 -17.09 -2.04
N MET A 137 6.13 -17.72 -1.17
CA MET A 137 5.87 -19.16 -1.25
C MET A 137 5.17 -19.54 -2.57
N LEU A 138 4.17 -18.76 -2.97
CA LEU A 138 3.42 -18.97 -4.21
C LEU A 138 4.24 -18.70 -5.48
N SER A 139 5.33 -17.94 -5.41
CA SER A 139 6.18 -17.64 -6.58
C SER A 139 6.84 -18.85 -7.26
N THR A 140 6.77 -20.02 -6.63
CA THR A 140 7.25 -21.30 -7.15
C THR A 140 6.12 -22.23 -7.60
N VAL A 141 4.87 -21.77 -7.48
CA VAL A 141 3.65 -22.50 -7.81
C VAL A 141 3.05 -21.89 -9.08
N TYR A 142 3.02 -22.67 -10.16
CA TYR A 142 2.44 -22.26 -11.44
C TYR A 142 0.98 -22.72 -11.54
N ASP A 143 0.14 -22.23 -10.63
CA ASP A 143 -1.29 -22.54 -10.56
C ASP A 143 -2.07 -21.29 -10.12
N ASP A 144 -2.80 -20.70 -11.07
CA ASP A 144 -3.55 -19.47 -10.86
C ASP A 144 -4.74 -19.68 -9.91
N ASP A 145 -5.38 -20.84 -9.94
CA ASP A 145 -6.53 -21.13 -9.07
C ASP A 145 -6.07 -21.30 -7.61
N ALA A 146 -4.94 -21.98 -7.41
CA ALA A 146 -4.30 -22.06 -6.11
C ALA A 146 -3.88 -20.68 -5.60
N THR A 147 -3.30 -19.85 -6.48
CA THR A 147 -2.90 -18.47 -6.16
C THR A 147 -4.10 -17.64 -5.71
N ARG A 148 -5.20 -17.67 -6.48
CA ARG A 148 -6.45 -16.97 -6.12
C ARG A 148 -6.98 -17.43 -4.77
N MET A 149 -7.05 -18.74 -4.54
CA MET A 149 -7.59 -19.31 -3.30
C MET A 149 -6.74 -18.91 -2.07
N VAL A 150 -5.41 -18.95 -2.18
CA VAL A 150 -4.50 -18.66 -1.06
C VAL A 150 -4.43 -17.17 -0.75
N LEU A 151 -4.50 -16.31 -1.76
CA LEU A 151 -4.42 -14.85 -1.57
C LEU A 151 -5.76 -14.20 -1.20
N ALA A 152 -6.90 -14.80 -1.54
CA ALA A 152 -8.24 -14.27 -1.27
C ALA A 152 -8.47 -13.78 0.18
N PRO A 153 -7.97 -14.45 1.23
CA PRO A 153 -8.16 -13.97 2.60
C PRO A 153 -7.39 -12.68 2.93
N THR A 154 -6.37 -12.30 2.16
CA THR A 154 -5.48 -11.18 2.51
C THR A 154 -5.47 -10.05 1.50
N LEU A 155 -5.84 -10.30 0.25
CA LEU A 155 -5.81 -9.33 -0.84
C LEU A 155 -7.21 -9.09 -1.43
N PRO A 156 -7.52 -7.86 -1.88
CA PRO A 156 -8.69 -7.61 -2.69
C PRO A 156 -8.59 -8.36 -4.01
N GLN A 157 -9.72 -8.83 -4.54
CA GLN A 157 -9.75 -9.61 -5.78
C GLN A 157 -9.06 -8.89 -6.95
N ALA A 158 -9.24 -7.58 -7.11
CA ALA A 158 -8.58 -6.81 -8.17
C ALA A 158 -7.04 -6.87 -8.09
N ILE A 159 -6.48 -6.95 -6.88
CA ILE A 159 -5.02 -7.06 -6.69
C ILE A 159 -4.55 -8.47 -7.04
N ILE A 160 -5.34 -9.49 -6.69
CA ILE A 160 -5.05 -10.89 -7.03
C ILE A 160 -5.03 -11.07 -8.55
N GLU A 161 -6.04 -10.56 -9.26
CA GLU A 161 -6.06 -10.64 -10.72
C GLU A 161 -4.89 -9.87 -11.34
N TRP A 162 -4.57 -8.68 -10.82
CA TRP A 162 -3.36 -7.96 -11.27
C TRP A 162 -2.09 -8.81 -11.09
N LEU A 163 -1.93 -9.47 -9.95
CA LEU A 163 -0.75 -10.32 -9.67
C LEU A 163 -0.66 -11.52 -10.62
N VAL A 164 -1.79 -12.09 -11.02
CA VAL A 164 -1.83 -13.21 -11.99
C VAL A 164 -1.56 -12.70 -13.40
N GLU A 165 -2.27 -11.67 -13.85
CA GLU A 165 -2.19 -11.15 -15.22
C GLU A 165 -0.83 -10.51 -15.53
N ALA A 166 -0.22 -9.84 -14.56
CA ALA A 166 1.09 -9.19 -14.71
C ALA A 166 2.28 -10.13 -14.40
N ASP A 167 2.03 -11.42 -14.15
CA ASP A 167 3.03 -12.37 -13.63
C ASP A 167 3.79 -11.79 -12.41
N GLY A 168 3.04 -11.09 -11.54
CA GLY A 168 3.58 -10.28 -10.47
C GLY A 168 4.30 -11.10 -9.40
N LEU A 169 3.98 -12.39 -9.25
CA LEU A 169 4.62 -13.28 -8.30
C LEU A 169 6.02 -13.75 -8.75
N TYR A 170 6.29 -13.80 -10.06
CA TYR A 170 7.57 -14.27 -10.59
C TYR A 170 8.77 -13.53 -10.00
N ARG A 171 8.65 -12.21 -9.74
CA ARG A 171 9.71 -11.40 -9.14
C ARG A 171 10.22 -11.95 -7.80
N PHE A 172 9.35 -12.54 -6.98
CA PHE A 172 9.75 -13.06 -5.68
C PHE A 172 10.68 -14.27 -5.82
N SER A 173 10.54 -15.05 -6.90
CA SER A 173 11.49 -16.11 -7.23
C SER A 173 12.87 -15.55 -7.56
N GLN A 174 12.92 -14.38 -8.22
CA GLN A 174 14.17 -13.71 -8.60
C GLN A 174 14.86 -13.08 -7.39
N ILE A 175 14.10 -12.36 -6.56
CA ILE A 175 14.59 -11.69 -5.34
C ILE A 175 15.21 -12.73 -4.38
N ASN A 176 14.57 -13.89 -4.21
CA ASN A 176 15.09 -14.97 -3.36
C ASN A 176 16.30 -15.72 -3.93
N SER A 177 16.43 -15.73 -5.24
CA SER A 177 17.54 -16.41 -5.92
C SER A 177 18.82 -15.58 -5.94
N SER A 178 18.74 -14.28 -5.61
CA SER A 178 19.92 -13.46 -5.40
C SER A 178 20.66 -13.95 -4.14
N PRO A 179 21.95 -14.34 -4.26
CA PRO A 179 22.73 -14.72 -3.09
C PRO A 179 22.77 -13.51 -2.16
N HIS A 180 22.41 -13.73 -0.90
CA HIS A 180 22.49 -12.71 0.14
C HIS A 180 23.92 -12.17 0.14
N ALA A 181 24.11 -10.92 -0.30
CA ALA A 181 25.24 -10.14 0.16
C ALA A 181 24.95 -9.89 1.64
N GLY A 182 25.59 -10.69 2.49
CA GLY A 182 25.52 -10.55 3.94
C GLY A 182 26.14 -9.27 4.45
#